data_AF-A0A1D1YL15-F1
#
_entry.id   AF-A0A1D1YL15-F1
#
_cell.length_a   1.000
_cell.length_b   1.000
_cell.length_c   1.000
_cell.angle_alpha   90.00
_cell.angle_beta   90.00
_cell.angle_gamma   90.00
#
_symmetry.space_group_name_H-M   'P 1'
#
loop_
_entity.id
_entity.type
_entity.pdbx_description
1 polymer ?
#
loop_
_entity_poly.entity_id
_entity_poly.type
_entity_poly.pdbx_seq_one_letter_code
_entity_poly.pdbx_strand_id
1 'polypeptide(L)'
;MLPHTALKLQEKKRNNLKDFLNVAGPMGVTHFLILSNSNNASYLRVARTPQGPTLQFKIHEYSLASDVARSQTRPSCPPDLFKNSPLIVLSGFGSGDQHLKLTTIVFQNIFPAIDINTVNLSACKRIVLLNYDKESKLIDFRHYSIRLQPIGVSRRVRKFVQSHQVPDLRNLQDVSEFITKTGYGSESEADDEAATVSLSSDLGRVNQASTKSAVKLQEIGPRMTLQLVKIEEGLCSGSVIFSETGKAASEGDED
;
A
#
# COMPACT_ATOMS: atom_id res chain seq x y z
N MET A 1 -6.00 2.04 2.65
CA MET A 1 -7.44 1.72 2.73
C MET A 1 -8.24 2.89 3.29
N LEU A 2 -7.77 3.56 4.35
CA LEU A 2 -8.24 4.91 4.69
C LEU A 2 -8.17 5.85 3.47
N PRO A 3 -9.11 6.81 3.31
CA PRO A 3 -10.09 7.28 4.32
C PRO A 3 -11.42 6.51 4.35
N HIS A 4 -11.79 5.77 3.31
CA HIS A 4 -13.10 5.14 3.13
C HIS A 4 -13.30 3.85 3.95
N THR A 5 -12.68 3.77 5.12
CA THR A 5 -12.80 2.62 6.03
C THR A 5 -13.46 3.05 7.33
N ALA A 6 -14.45 2.29 7.78
CA ALA A 6 -15.17 2.55 9.03
C ALA A 6 -14.33 2.19 10.27
N LEU A 7 -13.34 3.04 10.62
CA LEU A 7 -12.47 2.82 11.79
C LEU A 7 -13.21 2.77 13.14
N LYS A 8 -14.37 3.43 13.22
CA LYS A 8 -15.17 3.50 14.44
C LYS A 8 -16.03 2.25 14.67
N LEU A 9 -16.09 1.34 13.69
CA LEU A 9 -16.80 0.09 13.84
C LEU A 9 -15.98 -0.83 14.75
N GLN A 10 -16.43 -0.99 16.00
CA GLN A 10 -15.83 -1.91 16.96
C GLN A 10 -16.64 -3.19 17.04
N GLU A 11 -15.99 -4.31 16.78
CA GLU A 11 -16.58 -5.64 16.95
C GLU A 11 -16.73 -5.97 18.43
N LYS A 12 -17.93 -6.40 18.82
CA LYS A 12 -18.18 -7.02 20.12
C LYS A 12 -18.25 -8.52 19.91
N LYS A 13 -17.79 -9.32 20.90
CA LYS A 13 -17.81 -10.79 20.85
C LYS A 13 -19.21 -11.42 20.63
N ARG A 14 -20.29 -10.66 20.80
CA ARG A 14 -21.67 -11.10 20.59
C ARG A 14 -22.15 -10.93 19.14
N ASN A 15 -21.45 -10.14 18.35
CA ASN A 15 -21.89 -9.81 17.00
C ASN A 15 -21.60 -10.97 16.06
N ASN A 16 -22.57 -11.30 15.23
CA ASN A 16 -22.39 -12.28 14.16
C ASN A 16 -22.15 -11.57 12.83
N LEU A 17 -21.58 -12.29 11.85
CA LEU A 17 -21.36 -11.78 10.49
C LEU A 17 -22.66 -11.29 9.83
N LYS A 18 -23.80 -11.92 10.15
CA LYS A 18 -25.14 -11.51 9.68
C LYS A 18 -25.51 -10.10 10.13
N ASP A 19 -25.15 -9.72 11.35
CA ASP A 19 -25.44 -8.40 11.90
C ASP A 19 -24.66 -7.32 11.13
N PHE A 20 -23.41 -7.61 10.79
CA PHE A 20 -22.57 -6.71 9.98
C PHE A 20 -23.09 -6.57 8.55
N LEU A 21 -23.60 -7.65 7.94
CA LEU A 21 -24.22 -7.57 6.61
C LEU A 21 -25.47 -6.69 6.61
N ASN A 22 -26.32 -6.81 7.64
CA ASN A 22 -27.53 -5.98 7.77
C ASN A 22 -27.19 -4.49 7.90
N VAL A 23 -26.08 -4.15 8.58
CA VAL A 23 -25.60 -2.78 8.74
C VAL A 23 -24.84 -2.28 7.51
N ALA A 24 -24.18 -3.15 6.75
CA ALA A 24 -23.38 -2.78 5.59
C ALA A 24 -24.20 -2.14 4.46
N GLY A 25 -25.44 -2.60 4.24
CA GLY A 25 -26.35 -2.05 3.23
C GLY A 25 -26.56 -0.54 3.38
N PRO A 26 -27.17 -0.05 4.48
CA PRO A 26 -27.41 1.39 4.68
C PRO A 26 -26.13 2.22 4.83
N MET A 27 -25.02 1.61 5.28
CA MET A 27 -23.73 2.31 5.40
C MET A 27 -22.94 2.36 4.07
N GLY A 28 -23.41 1.70 3.01
CA GLY A 28 -22.71 1.65 1.73
C GLY A 28 -21.37 0.93 1.79
N VAL A 29 -21.19 0.00 2.73
CA VAL A 29 -19.94 -0.77 2.85
C VAL A 29 -19.91 -1.84 1.76
N THR A 30 -18.87 -1.80 0.92
CA THR A 30 -18.74 -2.68 -0.25
C THR A 30 -17.83 -3.89 -0.03
N HIS A 31 -16.86 -3.78 0.88
CA HIS A 31 -15.85 -4.82 1.13
C HIS A 31 -15.70 -5.08 2.63
N PHE A 32 -15.63 -6.36 2.99
CA PHE A 32 -15.23 -6.79 4.33
C PHE A 32 -13.84 -7.41 4.30
N LEU A 33 -13.07 -7.10 5.34
CA LEU A 33 -11.77 -7.68 5.63
C LEU A 33 -11.90 -8.41 6.96
N ILE A 34 -11.94 -9.73 6.91
CA ILE A 34 -12.18 -10.58 8.07
C ILE A 34 -10.89 -11.32 8.39
N LEU A 35 -10.34 -11.06 9.57
CA LEU A 35 -9.20 -11.80 10.08
C LEU A 35 -9.71 -12.94 10.96
N SER A 36 -9.29 -14.16 10.66
CA SER A 36 -9.65 -15.36 11.40
C SER A 36 -8.37 -16.06 11.83
N ASN A 37 -8.20 -16.29 13.13
CA ASN A 37 -7.08 -17.08 13.64
C ASN A 37 -7.60 -18.47 14.03
N SER A 38 -7.09 -19.52 13.39
CA SER A 38 -7.30 -20.91 13.81
C SER A 38 -6.04 -21.44 14.51
N ASN A 39 -6.14 -22.58 15.18
CA ASN A 39 -5.01 -23.18 15.90
C ASN A 39 -3.78 -23.44 15.01
N ASN A 40 -3.98 -23.62 13.70
CA ASN A 40 -2.92 -23.99 12.77
C ASN A 40 -2.43 -22.80 11.92
N ALA A 41 -3.27 -21.80 11.66
CA ALA A 41 -2.90 -20.67 10.81
C ALA A 41 -3.84 -19.47 10.99
N SER A 42 -3.31 -18.29 10.66
CA SER A 42 -4.11 -17.07 10.49
C SER A 42 -4.54 -16.92 9.04
N TYR A 43 -5.80 -16.54 8.84
CA TYR A 43 -6.42 -16.33 7.54
C TYR A 43 -6.97 -14.91 7.43
N LEU A 44 -6.80 -14.32 6.26
CA LEU A 44 -7.43 -13.07 5.84
C LEU A 44 -8.49 -13.40 4.79
N ARG A 45 -9.75 -13.14 5.07
CA ARG A 45 -10.83 -13.22 4.09
C ARG A 45 -11.20 -11.84 3.59
N VAL A 46 -11.22 -11.68 2.28
CA VAL A 46 -11.66 -10.47 1.60
C VAL A 46 -13.00 -10.79 0.93
N ALA A 47 -14.06 -10.15 1.39
CA ALA A 47 -15.41 -10.39 0.88
C ALA A 47 -16.00 -9.16 0.21
N ARG A 48 -16.71 -9.35 -0.90
CA ARG A 48 -17.54 -8.30 -1.50
C ARG A 48 -18.99 -8.46 -1.05
N THR A 49 -19.61 -7.38 -0.59
CA THR A 49 -21.04 -7.32 -0.26
C THR A 49 -21.84 -6.84 -1.48
N PRO A 50 -23.12 -7.25 -1.64
CA PRO A 50 -23.89 -8.21 -0.85
C PRO A 50 -23.78 -9.68 -1.33
N GLN A 51 -23.37 -9.94 -2.58
CA GLN A 51 -23.46 -11.27 -3.21
C GLN A 51 -22.12 -12.04 -3.31
N GLY A 52 -21.03 -11.58 -2.68
CA GLY A 52 -19.70 -12.19 -2.89
C GLY A 52 -19.03 -11.69 -4.18
N PRO A 53 -17.80 -12.15 -4.52
CA PRO A 53 -17.10 -13.33 -4.04
C PRO A 53 -16.32 -13.12 -2.73
N THR A 54 -15.91 -14.23 -2.12
CA THR A 54 -15.01 -14.29 -0.97
C THR A 54 -13.67 -14.95 -1.31
N LEU A 55 -12.59 -14.20 -1.12
CA LEU A 55 -11.22 -14.69 -1.26
C LEU A 55 -10.67 -15.00 0.13
N GLN A 56 -10.16 -16.21 0.36
CA GLN A 56 -9.46 -16.55 1.60
C GLN A 56 -7.96 -16.70 1.33
N PHE A 57 -7.20 -15.86 2.00
CA PHE A 57 -5.74 -15.90 2.02
C PHE A 57 -5.25 -16.49 3.34
N LYS A 58 -4.23 -17.34 3.28
CA LYS A 58 -3.44 -17.73 4.45
C LYS A 58 -2.31 -16.72 4.62
N ILE A 59 -2.13 -16.24 5.85
CA ILE A 59 -1.02 -15.36 6.21
C ILE A 59 0.15 -16.26 6.64
N HIS A 60 1.29 -16.15 5.97
CA HIS A 60 2.51 -16.87 6.36
C HIS A 60 3.36 -16.02 7.28
N GLU A 61 3.72 -14.82 6.84
CA GLU A 61 4.51 -13.87 7.61
C GLU A 61 3.77 -12.55 7.67
N TYR A 62 3.85 -11.89 8.83
CA TYR A 62 3.34 -10.55 9.01
C TYR A 62 4.30 -9.74 9.88
N SER A 63 4.38 -8.44 9.61
CA SER A 63 5.05 -7.48 10.48
C SER A 63 4.17 -6.26 10.71
N LEU A 64 4.19 -5.75 11.94
CA LEU A 64 3.44 -4.57 12.30
C LEU A 64 4.09 -3.32 11.73
N ALA A 65 3.29 -2.31 11.41
CA ALA A 65 3.80 -1.02 10.96
C ALA A 65 4.75 -0.36 12.00
N SER A 66 4.53 -0.63 13.29
CA SER A 66 5.42 -0.19 14.38
C SER A 66 6.82 -0.79 14.28
N ASP A 67 6.92 -2.05 13.90
CA ASP A 67 8.19 -2.78 13.85
C ASP A 67 8.97 -2.40 12.60
N VAL A 68 8.25 -2.22 11.49
CA VAL A 68 8.82 -1.66 10.25
C VAL A 68 9.35 -0.26 10.50
N ALA A 69 8.59 0.61 11.17
CA ALA A 69 9.05 1.96 11.52
C ALA A 69 10.30 1.94 12.41
N ARG A 70 10.39 1.00 13.37
CA ARG A 70 11.57 0.87 14.24
C ARG A 70 12.80 0.35 13.51
N SER A 71 12.62 -0.51 12.50
CA SER A 71 13.72 -1.03 11.69
C SER A 71 14.37 0.03 10.79
N GLN A 72 13.68 1.14 10.52
CA GLN A 72 14.18 2.22 9.67
C GLN A 72 15.04 3.21 10.45
N THR A 73 16.11 3.70 9.80
CA THR A 73 16.98 4.75 10.37
C THR A 73 16.26 6.09 10.50
N ARG A 74 15.30 6.38 9.62
CA ARG A 74 14.50 7.63 9.61
C ARG A 74 13.04 7.35 9.28
N PRO A 75 12.25 6.80 10.23
CA PRO A 75 10.83 6.56 10.00
C PRO A 75 10.10 7.90 9.84
N SER A 76 9.18 7.95 8.88
CA SER A 76 8.34 9.13 8.73
C SER A 76 6.98 8.75 8.19
N CYS A 77 6.01 8.77 9.09
CA CYS A 77 4.61 8.49 8.83
C CYS A 77 3.76 9.69 9.28
N PRO A 78 3.75 10.81 8.54
CA PRO A 78 2.86 11.91 8.87
C PRO A 78 1.39 11.46 8.81
N PRO A 79 0.56 11.84 9.80
CA PRO A 79 -0.84 11.39 9.89
C PRO A 79 -1.68 11.87 8.70
N ASP A 80 -1.29 12.98 8.08
CA ASP A 80 -1.95 13.55 6.90
C ASP A 80 -1.94 12.61 5.68
N LEU A 81 -0.98 11.68 5.60
CA LEU A 81 -0.92 10.69 4.53
C LEU A 81 -2.16 9.81 4.48
N PHE A 82 -2.81 9.56 5.61
CA PHE A 82 -3.95 8.65 5.69
C PHE A 82 -5.26 9.25 5.19
N LYS A 83 -5.32 10.56 4.95
CA LYS A 83 -6.51 11.25 4.43
C LYS A 83 -6.79 10.94 2.96
N ASN A 84 -5.76 10.70 2.15
CA ASN A 84 -5.91 10.48 0.71
C ASN A 84 -5.84 8.98 0.37
N SER A 85 -6.63 8.48 -0.57
CA SER A 85 -6.57 7.08 -1.00
C SER A 85 -5.18 6.71 -1.56
N PRO A 86 -4.67 5.49 -1.29
CA PRO A 86 -3.42 5.02 -1.88
C PRO A 86 -3.62 4.58 -3.33
N LEU A 87 -2.54 4.65 -4.12
CA LEU A 87 -2.44 4.02 -5.43
C LEU A 87 -2.18 2.53 -5.27
N ILE A 88 -2.75 1.70 -6.14
CA ILE A 88 -2.46 0.25 -6.16
C ILE A 88 -1.56 -0.08 -7.35
N VAL A 89 -0.50 -0.85 -7.09
CA VAL A 89 0.38 -1.40 -8.12
C VAL A 89 0.31 -2.91 -7.99
N LEU A 90 -0.10 -3.57 -9.08
CA LEU A 90 -0.22 -5.02 -9.17
C LEU A 90 0.90 -5.54 -10.07
N SER A 91 1.87 -6.22 -9.48
CA SER A 91 3.00 -6.82 -10.18
C SER A 91 2.83 -8.34 -10.23
N GLY A 92 3.13 -8.97 -11.36
CA GLY A 92 3.09 -10.43 -11.52
C GLY A 92 1.69 -11.03 -11.78
N PHE A 93 0.61 -10.28 -11.61
CA PHE A 93 -0.77 -10.77 -11.81
C PHE A 93 -1.21 -10.89 -13.29
N GLY A 94 -0.44 -10.37 -14.24
CA GLY A 94 -0.83 -10.32 -15.65
C GLY A 94 -0.77 -11.66 -16.41
N SER A 95 -0.29 -12.72 -15.76
CA SER A 95 0.02 -13.98 -16.43
C SER A 95 -0.38 -15.18 -15.58
N GLY A 96 -1.51 -15.80 -15.95
CA GLY A 96 -1.97 -17.10 -15.45
C GLY A 96 -3.27 -17.02 -14.66
N ASP A 97 -4.22 -17.87 -15.02
CA ASP A 97 -5.41 -18.30 -14.29
C ASP A 97 -6.54 -17.30 -13.93
N GLN A 98 -7.78 -17.79 -14.11
CA GLN A 98 -9.01 -17.03 -13.85
C GLN A 98 -9.13 -16.57 -12.40
N HIS A 99 -8.58 -17.33 -11.45
CA HIS A 99 -8.59 -17.01 -10.03
C HIS A 99 -7.70 -15.80 -9.68
N LEU A 100 -6.56 -15.60 -10.38
CA LEU A 100 -5.70 -14.43 -10.20
C LEU A 100 -6.31 -13.17 -10.82
N LYS A 101 -7.01 -13.30 -11.95
CA LYS A 101 -7.79 -12.21 -12.54
C LYS A 101 -8.90 -11.74 -11.59
N LEU A 102 -9.65 -12.67 -11.00
CA LEU A 102 -10.67 -12.34 -9.99
C LEU A 102 -10.05 -11.64 -8.78
N THR A 103 -8.92 -12.15 -8.29
CA THR A 103 -8.17 -11.54 -7.17
C THR A 103 -7.76 -10.10 -7.49
N THR A 104 -7.23 -9.87 -8.69
CA THR A 104 -6.86 -8.55 -9.21
C THR A 104 -8.06 -7.59 -9.23
N ILE A 105 -9.20 -8.03 -9.77
CA ILE A 105 -10.42 -7.23 -9.84
C ILE A 105 -10.94 -6.88 -8.44
N VAL A 106 -10.92 -7.82 -7.49
CA VAL A 106 -11.33 -7.55 -6.11
C VAL A 106 -10.41 -6.52 -5.47
N PHE A 107 -9.09 -6.68 -5.59
CA PHE A 107 -8.13 -5.71 -5.04
C PHE A 107 -8.21 -4.33 -5.70
N GLN A 108 -8.46 -4.26 -7.01
CA GLN A 108 -8.70 -3.00 -7.71
C GLN A 108 -9.94 -2.29 -7.18
N ASN A 109 -11.05 -3.02 -6.98
CA ASN A 109 -12.31 -2.45 -6.50
C ASN A 109 -12.30 -2.04 -5.02
N ILE A 110 -11.34 -2.51 -4.22
CA ILE A 110 -11.16 -2.04 -2.83
C ILE A 110 -10.76 -0.56 -2.80
N PHE A 111 -10.06 -0.09 -3.82
CA PHE A 111 -9.62 1.30 -3.95
C PHE A 111 -10.48 2.03 -4.98
N PRO A 112 -10.68 3.36 -4.84
CA PRO A 112 -11.41 4.11 -5.85
C PRO A 112 -10.67 4.04 -7.18
N ALA A 113 -11.41 3.93 -8.29
CA ALA A 113 -10.85 4.02 -9.62
C ALA A 113 -10.18 5.39 -9.83
N ILE A 114 -9.05 5.40 -10.54
CA ILE A 114 -8.18 6.56 -10.69
C ILE A 114 -8.09 6.89 -12.17
N ASP A 115 -8.64 8.04 -12.54
CA ASP A 115 -8.55 8.56 -13.90
C ASP A 115 -7.31 9.44 -14.05
N ILE A 116 -6.41 9.08 -14.96
CA ILE A 116 -5.11 9.73 -15.13
C ILE A 116 -5.25 11.24 -15.41
N ASN A 117 -6.34 11.64 -16.06
CA ASN A 117 -6.55 13.02 -16.51
C ASN A 117 -7.10 13.96 -15.43
N THR A 118 -7.79 13.43 -14.41
CA THR A 118 -8.52 14.25 -13.41
C THR A 118 -7.88 14.21 -12.02
N VAL A 119 -6.86 13.38 -11.83
CA VAL A 119 -6.32 13.08 -10.51
C VAL A 119 -5.30 14.12 -10.06
N ASN A 120 -5.53 14.64 -8.86
CA ASN A 120 -4.61 15.56 -8.19
C ASN A 120 -3.34 14.82 -7.72
N LEU A 121 -2.20 15.09 -8.36
CA LEU A 121 -0.90 14.51 -8.01
C LEU A 121 -0.48 14.82 -6.55
N SER A 122 -0.96 15.93 -5.98
CA SER A 122 -0.74 16.29 -4.59
C SER A 122 -1.42 15.34 -3.60
N ALA A 123 -2.50 14.66 -4.02
CA ALA A 123 -3.20 13.69 -3.19
C ALA A 123 -2.49 12.33 -3.18
N CYS A 124 -1.80 11.99 -4.27
CA CYS A 124 -1.11 10.72 -4.50
C CYS A 124 0.19 10.62 -3.71
N LYS A 125 0.10 10.37 -2.39
CA LYS A 125 1.27 10.26 -1.50
C LYS A 125 1.57 8.82 -1.05
N ARG A 126 0.71 7.85 -1.35
CA ARG A 126 0.80 6.46 -0.86
C ARG A 126 0.62 5.45 -1.98
N ILE A 127 1.36 4.35 -1.91
CA ILE A 127 1.30 3.23 -2.85
C ILE A 127 1.18 1.92 -2.05
N VAL A 128 0.20 1.10 -2.40
CA VAL A 128 0.13 -0.31 -2.02
C VAL A 128 0.66 -1.12 -3.19
N LEU A 129 1.72 -1.87 -2.93
CA LEU A 129 2.30 -2.82 -3.88
C LEU A 129 1.84 -4.22 -3.50
N LEU A 130 1.24 -4.90 -4.46
CA LEU A 130 1.01 -6.34 -4.42
C LEU A 130 1.92 -6.97 -5.46
N ASN A 131 2.83 -7.83 -5.02
CA ASN A 131 3.69 -8.58 -5.92
C ASN A 131 3.35 -10.07 -5.83
N TYR A 132 2.95 -10.65 -6.95
CA TYR A 132 2.70 -12.08 -7.06
C TYR A 132 3.92 -12.77 -7.67
N ASP A 133 4.47 -13.74 -6.93
CA ASP A 133 5.49 -14.63 -7.44
C ASP A 133 4.87 -15.96 -7.89
N LYS A 134 5.19 -16.37 -9.13
CA LYS A 134 4.61 -17.56 -9.76
C LYS A 134 5.18 -18.86 -9.21
N GLU A 135 6.44 -18.84 -8.80
CA GLU A 135 7.14 -20.04 -8.34
C GLU A 135 6.67 -20.42 -6.93
N SER A 136 6.66 -19.44 -6.02
CA SER A 136 6.22 -19.64 -4.64
C SER A 136 4.69 -19.58 -4.45
N LYS A 137 3.94 -19.03 -5.42
CA LYS A 137 2.49 -18.74 -5.31
C LYS A 137 2.15 -17.79 -4.16
N LEU A 138 3.13 -17.01 -3.70
CA LEU A 138 2.97 -16.04 -2.63
C LEU A 138 2.68 -14.65 -3.19
N ILE A 139 1.85 -13.92 -2.46
CA ILE A 139 1.51 -12.53 -2.70
C ILE A 139 2.16 -11.71 -1.58
N ASP A 140 3.14 -10.89 -1.97
CA ASP A 140 3.76 -9.91 -1.11
C ASP A 140 2.89 -8.65 -1.06
N PHE A 141 2.37 -8.32 0.12
CA PHE A 141 1.70 -7.06 0.40
C PHE A 141 2.69 -6.09 1.06
N ARG A 142 2.97 -4.98 0.38
CA ARG A 142 3.85 -3.92 0.88
C ARG A 142 3.21 -2.55 0.69
N HIS A 143 3.48 -1.64 1.62
CA HIS A 143 2.89 -0.31 1.63
C HIS A 143 3.98 0.76 1.77
N TYR A 144 4.05 1.62 0.76
CA TYR A 144 5.06 2.66 0.60
C TYR A 144 4.42 4.05 0.59
N SER A 145 5.16 5.03 1.09
CA SER A 145 4.93 6.45 0.89
C SER A 145 5.84 6.96 -0.22
N ILE A 146 5.29 7.86 -1.03
CA ILE A 146 6.03 8.54 -2.10
C ILE A 146 6.66 9.79 -1.51
N ARG A 147 7.99 9.93 -1.68
CA ARG A 147 8.73 11.15 -1.40
C ARG A 147 9.36 11.67 -2.68
N LEU A 148 9.09 12.92 -2.98
CA LEU A 148 9.75 13.61 -4.08
C LEU A 148 11.04 14.25 -3.57
N GLN A 149 12.13 13.98 -4.28
CA GLN A 149 13.42 14.61 -4.10
C GLN A 149 13.75 15.40 -5.38
N PRO A 150 13.82 16.74 -5.33
CA PRO A 150 14.20 17.52 -6.50
C PRO A 150 15.66 17.25 -6.85
N ILE A 151 15.95 17.05 -8.13
CA ILE A 151 17.29 16.80 -8.65
C ILE A 151 17.89 18.14 -9.05
N GLY A 152 19.18 18.36 -8.77
CA GLY A 152 19.89 19.60 -9.08
C GLY A 152 19.91 20.65 -7.95
N VAL A 153 19.38 20.32 -6.77
CA VAL A 153 19.47 21.16 -5.56
C VAL A 153 20.38 20.50 -4.53
N SER A 154 21.34 21.24 -3.96
CA SER A 154 22.23 20.69 -2.94
C SER A 154 21.46 20.28 -1.68
N ARG A 155 21.92 19.22 -0.99
CA ARG A 155 21.29 18.70 0.25
C ARG A 155 21.13 19.79 1.32
N ARG A 156 22.07 20.74 1.38
CA ARG A 156 22.06 21.86 2.34
C ARG A 156 20.93 22.85 2.04
N VAL A 157 20.77 23.25 0.79
CA VAL A 157 19.65 24.11 0.36
C VAL A 157 18.32 23.40 0.61
N ARG A 158 18.24 22.09 0.34
CA ARG A 158 17.04 21.31 0.65
C ARG A 158 16.70 21.29 2.15
N LYS A 159 17.68 21.05 3.02
CA LYS A 159 17.48 21.11 4.49
C LYS A 159 17.08 22.51 4.95
N PHE A 160 17.69 23.55 4.39
CA PHE A 160 17.34 24.91 4.72
C PHE A 160 15.88 25.23 4.36
N VAL A 161 15.43 24.86 3.16
CA VAL A 161 14.07 25.17 2.70
C VAL A 161 13.01 24.27 3.34
N GLN A 162 13.30 22.99 3.57
CA GLN A 162 12.31 22.02 4.08
C GLN A 162 12.27 21.93 5.60
N SER A 163 13.42 22.00 6.27
CA SER A 163 13.52 21.84 7.73
C SER A 163 13.80 23.15 8.47
N HIS A 164 13.90 24.29 7.76
CA HIS A 164 14.27 25.59 8.33
C HIS A 164 15.53 25.55 9.21
N GLN A 165 16.38 24.54 9.01
CA GLN A 165 17.61 24.37 9.75
C GLN A 165 18.63 25.32 9.16
N VAL A 166 19.04 26.31 9.95
CA VAL A 166 20.06 27.27 9.55
C VAL A 166 21.39 26.52 9.39
N PRO A 167 21.98 26.48 8.18
CA PRO A 167 23.28 25.87 7.98
C PRO A 167 24.36 26.67 8.71
N ASP A 168 25.42 26.00 9.15
CA ASP A 168 26.58 26.69 9.70
C ASP A 168 27.33 27.42 8.58
N LEU A 169 27.33 28.74 8.63
CA LEU A 169 27.94 29.63 7.63
C LEU A 169 29.35 30.08 8.06
N ARG A 170 29.85 29.66 9.22
CA ARG A 170 31.09 30.18 9.80
C ARG A 170 32.33 29.99 8.92
N ASN A 171 32.33 28.93 8.10
CA ASN A 171 33.44 28.57 7.22
C ASN A 171 33.24 29.00 5.76
N LEU A 172 32.22 29.80 5.46
CA LEU A 172 31.89 30.24 4.10
C LEU A 172 32.05 31.76 4.02
N GLN A 173 32.81 32.23 3.04
CA GLN A 173 33.05 33.67 2.84
C GLN A 173 31.92 34.34 2.06
N ASP A 174 31.21 33.58 1.23
CA ASP A 174 30.13 34.11 0.39
C ASP A 174 28.95 33.12 0.25
N VAL A 175 27.76 33.65 -0.04
CA VAL A 175 26.53 32.88 -0.29
C VAL A 175 26.66 32.02 -1.55
N SER A 176 27.42 32.50 -2.54
CA SER A 176 27.75 31.75 -3.75
C SER A 176 28.54 30.47 -3.42
N GLU A 177 29.41 30.51 -2.41
CA GLU A 177 30.21 29.38 -1.93
C GLU A 177 29.31 28.31 -1.26
N PHE A 178 28.22 28.72 -0.59
CA PHE A 178 27.24 27.79 -0.03
C PHE A 178 26.51 26.96 -1.11
N ILE A 179 26.26 27.57 -2.27
CA ILE A 179 25.55 26.93 -3.39
C ILE A 179 26.51 26.11 -4.26
N THR A 180 27.72 26.61 -4.50
CA THR A 180 28.69 26.01 -5.44
C THR A 180 29.62 24.97 -4.80
N LYS A 181 29.87 25.03 -3.48
CA LYS A 181 30.78 24.09 -2.78
C LYS A 181 30.07 22.77 -2.48
N THR A 182 29.95 21.94 -3.51
CA THR A 182 29.29 20.62 -3.48
C THR A 182 30.16 19.49 -2.90
N GLY A 183 31.43 19.71 -2.55
CA GLY A 183 32.39 18.61 -2.30
C GLY A 183 32.83 18.32 -0.86
N TYR A 184 32.28 18.93 0.19
CA TYR A 184 32.84 18.79 1.57
C TYR A 184 31.79 18.47 2.65
N GLY A 185 30.99 17.42 2.44
CA GLY A 185 30.06 16.96 3.47
C GLY A 185 29.47 15.60 3.17
N SER A 186 30.18 14.55 3.61
CA SER A 186 29.72 13.15 3.75
C SER A 186 28.56 12.78 2.81
N GLU A 187 28.89 12.61 1.53
CA GLU A 187 27.97 12.14 0.49
C GLU A 187 27.84 10.61 0.51
N SER A 188 27.88 9.98 1.69
CA SER A 188 27.94 8.52 1.80
C SER A 188 26.60 7.79 1.56
N GLU A 189 25.63 8.48 0.96
CA GLU A 189 24.52 7.80 0.30
C GLU A 189 24.68 8.12 -1.17
N ALA A 190 25.22 7.15 -1.92
CA ALA A 190 25.17 7.15 -3.37
C ALA A 190 23.74 7.53 -3.76
N ASP A 191 23.61 8.56 -4.59
CA ASP A 191 22.34 8.88 -5.24
C ASP A 191 22.17 7.79 -6.33
N ASP A 192 21.95 6.55 -5.87
CA ASP A 192 21.62 5.40 -6.71
C ASP A 192 20.49 5.84 -7.61
N GLU A 193 20.64 5.54 -8.91
CA GLU A 193 19.77 5.83 -10.05
C GLU A 193 18.27 5.83 -9.72
N ALA A 194 17.81 6.85 -9.01
CA ALA A 194 16.42 6.97 -8.63
C ALA A 194 15.67 7.38 -9.89
N ALA A 195 14.60 6.64 -10.22
CA ALA A 195 13.77 6.93 -11.38
C ALA A 195 13.42 8.42 -11.44
N THR A 196 14.00 9.12 -12.43
CA THR A 196 13.83 10.56 -12.59
C THR A 196 12.54 10.82 -13.34
N VAL A 197 11.66 11.64 -12.77
CA VAL A 197 10.38 12.02 -13.40
C VAL A 197 10.34 13.53 -13.57
N SER A 198 9.95 14.00 -14.75
CA SER A 198 9.63 15.41 -14.99
C SER A 198 8.25 15.71 -14.40
N LEU A 199 8.17 16.64 -13.45
CA LEU A 199 6.90 17.01 -12.85
C LEU A 199 6.08 17.87 -13.80
N SER A 200 4.81 17.50 -14.01
CA SER A 200 3.86 18.27 -14.83
C SER A 200 3.22 19.45 -14.08
N SER A 201 3.30 19.46 -12.74
CA SER A 201 2.72 20.50 -11.89
C SER A 201 3.57 20.74 -10.64
N ASP A 202 3.37 21.90 -10.00
CA ASP A 202 4.04 22.27 -8.76
C ASP A 202 3.59 21.38 -7.60
N LEU A 203 4.53 20.67 -6.97
CA LEU A 203 4.28 19.80 -5.82
C LEU A 203 5.06 20.31 -4.60
N GLY A 204 4.51 21.33 -3.96
CA GLY A 204 5.08 21.98 -2.78
C GLY A 204 6.07 23.10 -3.10
N ARG A 205 6.80 23.59 -2.09
CA ARG A 205 7.67 24.79 -2.23
C ARG A 205 8.95 24.56 -3.03
N VAL A 206 9.42 23.31 -3.12
CA VAL A 206 10.75 22.99 -3.71
C VAL A 206 10.62 22.24 -5.04
N ASN A 207 9.49 21.57 -5.28
CA ASN A 207 9.30 20.83 -6.52
C ASN A 207 8.42 21.65 -7.45
N GLN A 208 9.05 22.40 -8.33
CA GLN A 208 8.36 23.21 -9.34
C GLN A 208 8.07 22.40 -10.61
N ALA A 209 7.03 22.76 -11.33
CA ALA A 209 6.68 22.21 -12.63
C ALA A 209 7.88 22.28 -13.58
N SER A 210 8.03 21.27 -14.43
CA SER A 210 9.15 21.10 -15.36
C SER A 210 10.52 20.79 -14.74
N THR A 211 10.66 20.73 -13.41
CA THR A 211 11.90 20.25 -12.77
C THR A 211 11.92 18.72 -12.70
N LYS A 212 13.11 18.12 -12.92
CA LYS A 212 13.32 16.68 -12.73
C LYS A 212 13.34 16.38 -11.23
N SER A 213 12.47 15.49 -10.79
CA SER A 213 12.44 15.00 -9.41
C SER A 213 12.65 13.49 -9.39
N ALA A 214 13.50 13.04 -8.48
CA ALA A 214 13.68 11.64 -8.13
C ALA A 214 12.52 11.20 -7.23
N VAL A 215 11.93 10.06 -7.54
CA VAL A 215 10.91 9.44 -6.70
C VAL A 215 11.60 8.48 -5.72
N LYS A 216 11.53 8.78 -4.42
CA LYS A 216 11.99 7.89 -3.35
C LYS A 216 10.80 7.25 -2.67
N LEU A 217 10.82 5.94 -2.51
CA LEU A 217 9.81 5.20 -1.78
C LEU A 217 10.29 4.97 -0.34
N GLN A 218 9.45 5.33 0.62
CA GLN A 218 9.70 5.02 2.03
C GLN A 218 8.61 4.09 2.53
N GLU A 219 8.99 2.95 3.09
CA GLU A 219 8.03 1.98 3.58
C GLU A 219 7.31 2.46 4.85
N ILE A 220 5.99 2.29 4.86
CA ILE A 220 5.13 2.60 6.03
C ILE A 220 4.77 1.30 6.77
N GLY A 221 4.57 0.20 6.03
CA GLY A 221 4.02 -1.06 6.54
C GLY A 221 2.49 -1.08 6.55
N PRO A 222 1.87 -2.21 6.96
CA PRO A 222 2.48 -3.49 7.38
C PRO A 222 3.10 -4.28 6.21
N ARG A 223 3.97 -5.27 6.51
CA ARG A 223 4.37 -6.29 5.54
C ARG A 223 3.57 -7.55 5.79
N MET A 224 3.06 -8.16 4.73
CA MET A 224 2.41 -9.46 4.83
C MET A 224 2.77 -10.32 3.62
N THR A 225 3.00 -11.61 3.85
CA THR A 225 3.07 -12.62 2.80
C THR A 225 1.80 -13.46 2.85
N LEU A 226 1.06 -13.43 1.76
CA LEU A 226 -0.28 -14.02 1.64
C LEU A 226 -0.26 -15.14 0.60
N GLN A 227 -0.94 -16.23 0.88
CA GLN A 227 -1.16 -17.32 -0.09
C GLN A 227 -2.65 -17.48 -0.35
N LEU A 228 -3.07 -17.53 -1.61
CA LEU A 228 -4.48 -17.71 -1.97
C LEU A 228 -4.90 -19.16 -1.78
N VAL A 229 -5.66 -19.44 -0.73
CA VAL A 229 -6.09 -20.81 -0.40
C VAL A 229 -7.35 -21.21 -1.13
N LYS A 230 -8.37 -20.34 -1.10
CA LYS A 230 -9.67 -20.66 -1.69
C LYS A 230 -10.44 -19.43 -2.15
N ILE A 231 -11.27 -19.62 -3.15
CA ILE A 231 -12.26 -18.65 -3.64
C ILE A 231 -13.63 -19.27 -3.52
N GLU A 232 -14.52 -18.58 -2.83
CA GLU A 232 -15.92 -18.98 -2.64
C GLU A 232 -16.82 -17.95 -3.32
N GLU A 233 -17.88 -18.43 -3.96
CA GLU A 233 -19.01 -17.62 -4.39
C GLU A 233 -19.80 -17.18 -3.14
N GLY A 234 -20.50 -16.04 -3.21
CA GLY A 234 -21.27 -15.56 -2.08
C GLY A 234 -20.43 -14.94 -0.96
N LEU A 235 -21.09 -14.68 0.18
CA LEU A 235 -20.48 -14.15 1.37
C LEU A 235 -20.21 -15.28 2.38
N CYS A 236 -19.03 -15.90 2.29
CA CYS A 236 -18.56 -16.92 3.23
C CYS A 236 -19.41 -18.20 3.32
N SER A 237 -20.35 -18.43 2.39
CA SER A 237 -21.27 -19.56 2.44
C SER A 237 -21.73 -20.07 1.07
N GLY A 238 -20.91 -19.92 0.02
CA GLY A 238 -21.26 -20.40 -1.32
C GLY A 238 -20.28 -21.42 -1.89
N SER A 239 -20.47 -21.72 -3.17
CA SER A 239 -19.71 -22.74 -3.90
C SER A 239 -18.22 -22.40 -3.97
N VAL A 240 -17.34 -23.40 -3.85
CA VAL A 240 -15.89 -23.19 -3.95
C VAL A 240 -15.50 -23.18 -5.44
N ILE A 241 -15.12 -22.00 -5.95
CA ILE A 241 -14.68 -21.81 -7.34
C ILE A 241 -13.22 -22.27 -7.51
N PHE A 242 -12.40 -22.10 -6.46
CA PHE A 242 -10.99 -22.46 -6.47
C PHE A 242 -10.55 -22.92 -5.09
N SER A 243 -9.72 -23.96 -5.02
CA SER A 243 -9.02 -24.41 -3.82
C SER A 243 -7.61 -24.84 -4.20
N GLU A 244 -6.61 -24.27 -3.53
CA GLU A 244 -5.20 -24.59 -3.76
C GLU A 244 -4.82 -25.95 -3.13
N THR A 245 -5.39 -26.26 -1.97
CA THR A 245 -5.32 -27.62 -1.41
C THR A 245 -6.36 -28.45 -2.15
N GLY A 246 -5.93 -29.33 -3.04
CA GLY A 246 -6.79 -30.18 -3.88
C GLY A 246 -7.68 -31.14 -3.09
N LYS A 247 -8.75 -30.63 -2.48
CA LYS A 247 -10.00 -31.36 -2.28
C LYS A 247 -11.02 -30.66 -3.16
N ALA A 248 -11.12 -31.14 -4.39
CA ALA A 248 -12.38 -31.06 -5.11
C ALA A 248 -13.45 -31.63 -4.17
N ALA A 249 -14.52 -30.88 -3.94
CA ALA A 249 -15.72 -31.43 -3.35
C ALA A 249 -16.32 -32.41 -4.37
N SER A 250 -15.92 -33.67 -4.31
CA SER A 250 -16.69 -34.82 -4.79
C SER A 250 -17.35 -35.42 -3.55
N GLU A 251 -18.65 -35.18 -3.34
CA GLU A 251 -19.76 -36.07 -3.73
C GLU A 251 -20.30 -36.81 -2.50
N GLY A 252 -21.59 -36.60 -2.22
CA GLY A 252 -22.53 -37.58 -1.67
C GLY A 252 -22.36 -38.02 -0.21
N ASP A 253 -23.03 -37.32 0.71
CA ASP A 253 -23.75 -38.02 1.77
C ASP A 253 -25.09 -38.48 1.17
N GLU A 254 -25.12 -39.69 0.61
CA GLU A 254 -26.32 -40.51 0.45
C GLU A 254 -26.05 -41.87 1.11
N ASP A 255 -27.01 -42.27 1.95
CA ASP A 255 -27.18 -43.47 2.80
C ASP A 255 -26.48 -43.53 4.18
#